data_AF-A0A8X6TJ26-F1
#
_entry.id   AF-A0A8X6TJ26-F1
#
_cell.length_a   1.000
_cell.length_b   1.000
_cell.length_c   1.000
_cell.angle_alpha   90.00
_cell.angle_beta   90.00
_cell.angle_gamma   90.00
#
_symmetry.space_group_name_H-M   'P 1'
#
loop_
_entity.id
_entity.type
_entity.pdbx_description
1 polymer ?
#
loop_
_entity_poly.entity_id
_entity_poly.type
_entity_poly.pdbx_seq_one_letter_code
_entity_poly.pdbx_strand_id
1 'polypeptide(L)' 'MLRKPHCGEDFRRDVWNVKTALRKVLGKSSLNSDQLEATIIEIEGVINSRPMTFVYNELNETFPLTPAHLLVGKRILSIS' A
#
# COMPACT_ATOMS: atom_id res chain seq x y z
N MET A 1 6.70 17.00 20.96
CA MET A 1 5.55 16.08 20.97
C MET A 1 5.71 15.09 19.83
N LEU A 2 6.21 13.87 20.10
CA LEU A 2 6.25 12.80 19.10
C LEU A 2 4.82 12.26 18.92
N ARG A 3 4.17 12.57 17.79
CA ARG A 3 2.92 11.90 17.40
C ARG A 3 3.23 10.40 17.29
N LYS A 4 2.47 9.57 18.02
CA LYS A 4 2.54 8.12 17.83
C LYS A 4 2.24 7.81 16.36
N PRO A 5 3.03 6.97 15.69
CA PRO A 5 2.73 6.60 14.31
C PRO A 5 1.39 5.85 14.31
N HIS A 6 0.44 6.32 13.50
CA HIS A 6 -0.91 5.74 13.36
C HIS A 6 -0.89 4.39 12.60
N CYS A 7 0.22 3.64 12.65
CA CYS A 7 0.45 2.41 11.88
C CYS A 7 -0.70 1.41 11.97
N GLY A 8 -1.41 1.34 13.11
CA GLY A 8 -2.58 0.47 13.27
C GLY A 8 -3.84 0.93 12.52
N GLU A 9 -4.08 2.24 12.41
CA GLU A 9 -5.21 2.80 11.68
C GLU A 9 -4.98 2.73 10.17
N ASP A 10 -3.74 2.97 9.74
CA ASP A 10 -3.36 2.87 8.33
C ASP A 10 -3.45 1.42 7.82
N PHE A 11 -2.97 0.45 8.59
CA PHE A 11 -3.13 -0.97 8.25
C PHE A 11 -4.62 -1.36 8.13
N ARG A 12 -5.47 -0.92 9.07
CA ARG A 12 -6.93 -1.16 8.99
C ARG A 12 -7.52 -0.55 7.71
N ARG A 13 -7.06 0.63 7.32
CA ARG A 13 -7.50 1.30 6.09
C ARG A 13 -7.06 0.54 4.85
N ASP A 14 -5.86 -0.03 4.83
CA ASP A 14 -5.37 -0.81 3.70
C ASP A 14 -6.10 -2.16 3.58
N VAL A 15 -6.36 -2.85 4.69
CA VAL A 15 -7.23 -4.05 4.72
C VAL A 15 -8.63 -3.73 4.19
N TRP A 16 -9.19 -2.57 4.54
CA TRP A 16 -10.47 -2.11 3.99
C TRP A 16 -10.42 -1.88 2.47
N ASN A 17 -9.32 -1.31 1.97
CA ASN A 17 -9.12 -1.07 0.54
C ASN A 17 -9.04 -2.38 -0.25
N VAL A 18 -8.28 -3.37 0.24
CA VAL A 18 -8.21 -4.72 -0.37
C VAL A 18 -9.61 -5.31 -0.51
N LYS A 19 -10.37 -5.37 0.61
CA LYS A 19 -11.71 -5.95 0.61
C LYS A 19 -12.66 -5.22 -0.33
N THR A 20 -12.55 -3.89 -0.40
CA THR A 20 -13.38 -3.09 -1.29
C THR A 20 -13.02 -3.31 -2.76
N ALA A 21 -11.74 -3.38 -3.10
CA ALA A 21 -11.27 -3.66 -4.45
C ALA A 21 -11.71 -5.07 -4.90
N LEU A 22 -11.51 -6.08 -4.06
CA LEU A 22 -11.98 -7.45 -4.34
C LEU A 22 -13.50 -7.50 -4.55
N ARG A 23 -14.30 -6.81 -3.73
CA ARG A 23 -15.76 -6.74 -3.92
C ARG A 23 -16.16 -6.08 -5.24
N LYS A 24 -15.40 -5.08 -5.70
CA LYS A 24 -15.65 -4.40 -6.99
C LYS A 24 -15.31 -5.29 -8.18
N VAL A 25 -14.21 -6.05 -8.10
CA VAL A 25 -13.78 -6.95 -9.17
C VAL A 25 -14.64 -8.21 -9.23
N LEU A 26 -14.92 -8.83 -8.07
CA LEU A 26 -15.69 -10.07 -8.00
C LEU A 26 -17.18 -9.84 -8.28
N GLY A 27 -17.78 -8.74 -7.80
CA GLY A 27 -19.21 -8.48 -8.02
C GLY A 27 -20.08 -9.67 -7.63
N LYS A 28 -20.73 -10.32 -8.61
CA LYS A 28 -21.48 -11.58 -8.47
C LYS A 28 -20.80 -12.80 -9.14
N SER A 29 -19.64 -12.59 -9.77
CA SER A 29 -18.88 -13.57 -10.53
C SER A 29 -17.76 -14.18 -9.70
N SER A 30 -17.49 -15.46 -9.90
CA SER A 30 -16.30 -16.13 -9.38
C SER A 30 -15.16 -16.04 -10.40
N LEU A 31 -13.96 -15.68 -9.94
CA LEU A 31 -12.74 -15.76 -10.73
C LEU A 31 -12.17 -17.18 -10.67
N ASN A 32 -11.47 -17.58 -11.74
CA ASN A 32 -10.61 -18.75 -11.67
C ASN A 32 -9.33 -18.44 -10.88
N SER A 33 -8.52 -19.46 -10.58
CA SER A 33 -7.32 -19.31 -9.75
C SER A 33 -6.37 -18.25 -10.30
N ASP A 34 -6.05 -18.32 -11.60
CA ASP A 34 -5.09 -17.43 -12.24
C ASP A 34 -5.59 -15.97 -12.29
N GLN A 35 -6.89 -15.77 -12.54
CA GLN A 35 -7.50 -14.44 -12.52
C GLN A 35 -7.54 -13.86 -11.11
N LEU A 36 -7.81 -14.69 -10.10
CA LEU A 36 -7.79 -14.25 -8.71
C LEU A 36 -6.38 -13.86 -8.28
N GLU A 37 -5.37 -14.65 -8.65
CA GLU A 37 -3.97 -14.36 -8.39
C GLU A 37 -3.54 -13.03 -9.04
N ALA A 38 -3.82 -12.86 -10.35
CA ALA A 38 -3.52 -11.61 -11.05
C ALA A 38 -4.22 -10.41 -10.40
N THR A 39 -5.49 -10.55 -10.03
CA THR A 39 -6.26 -9.49 -9.35
C THR A 39 -5.65 -9.13 -8.00
N ILE A 40 -5.21 -10.12 -7.23
CA ILE A 40 -4.57 -9.88 -5.93
C ILE A 40 -3.24 -9.16 -6.12
N ILE A 41 -2.42 -9.56 -7.10
CA ILE A 41 -1.14 -8.91 -7.42
C ILE A 41 -1.35 -7.43 -7.79
N GLU A 42 -2.36 -7.12 -8.60
CA GLU A 42 -2.68 -5.74 -8.97
C GLU A 42 -3.12 -4.91 -7.75
N ILE A 43 -4.02 -5.46 -6.92
CA ILE A 43 -4.50 -4.80 -5.71
C ILE A 43 -3.35 -4.54 -4.73
N GLU A 44 -2.46 -5.52 -4.55
CA GLU A 44 -1.27 -5.40 -3.73
C GLU A 44 -0.36 -4.27 -4.25
N GLY A 45 -0.06 -4.25 -5.55
CA GLY A 45 0.79 -3.23 -6.16
C GLY A 45 0.25 -1.81 -5.95
N VAL A 46 -1.07 -1.63 -6.11
CA VAL A 46 -1.74 -0.33 -5.89
C VAL A 46 -1.66 0.10 -4.42
N ILE A 47 -1.92 -0.80 -3.48
CA ILE A 47 -1.93 -0.47 -2.05
C ILE A 47 -0.50 -0.19 -1.56
N ASN A 48 0.46 -1.02 -1.96
CA ASN A 48 1.87 -0.88 -1.57
C ASN A 48 2.54 0.37 -2.13
N SER A 49 2.07 0.88 -3.27
CA SER A 49 2.59 2.09 -3.91
C SER A 49 1.88 3.37 -3.45
N ARG A 50 0.77 3.26 -2.70
CA ARG A 50 -0.01 4.42 -2.29
C ARG A 50 0.76 5.25 -1.24
N PRO A 51 0.90 6.57 -1.41
CA PRO A 51 1.48 7.43 -0.37
C PRO A 51 0.58 7.45 0.88
N MET A 52 1.15 7.11 2.04
CA MET A 52 0.51 7.24 3.36
C MET A 52 0.72 8.64 3.93
N THR A 53 1.95 9.14 3.82
CA THR A 53 2.36 10.48 4.24
C THR A 53 3.55 10.95 3.41
N PHE A 54 3.87 12.24 3.46
CA PHE A 54 5.10 12.78 2.87
C PHE A 54 6.11 13.04 3.99
N VAL A 55 7.36 12.67 3.74
CA VAL A 55 8.49 12.91 4.63
C VAL A 55 9.52 13.79 3.93
N TYR A 56 10.22 14.62 4.72
CA TYR A 56 11.27 15.51 4.23
C TYR A 56 12.63 14.87 4.49
N ASN A 57 13.54 14.98 3.51
CA ASN A 57 14.96 14.62 3.69
C ASN A 57 15.78 15.82 4.20
N GLU A 58 17.07 15.64 4.50
CA GLU A 58 18.00 16.69 4.92
C GLU A 58 18.14 17.84 3.90
N LEU A 59 17.84 17.57 2.63
CA LEU A 59 17.79 18.57 1.54
C LEU A 59 16.42 19.26 1.40
N ASN A 60 15.50 19.03 2.34
CA ASN A 60 14.13 19.56 2.34
C ASN A 60 13.25 19.10 1.15
N GLU A 61 13.68 18.06 0.44
CA GLU A 61 12.92 17.38 -0.62
C GLU A 61 11.81 16.50 -0.03
N THR A 62 10.62 16.54 -0.62
CA THR A 62 9.45 15.76 -0.19
C THR A 62 9.39 14.42 -0.91
N PHE A 63 9.30 13.33 -0.14
CA PHE A 63 9.14 11.98 -0.68
C PHE A 63 7.91 11.29 -0.08
N PRO A 64 7.15 10.54 -0.91
CA PRO A 64 6.02 9.77 -0.42
C PRO A 64 6.50 8.55 0.38
N LEU A 65 6.10 8.47 1.65
CA LEU A 65 6.19 7.26 2.45
C LEU A 65 5.01 6.36 2.10
N THR A 66 5.29 5.23 1.46
CA THR A 66 4.29 4.21 1.09
C THR A 66 4.41 2.97 1.99
N PRO A 67 3.40 2.08 2.05
CA PRO A 67 3.48 0.85 2.83
C PRO A 67 4.65 -0.06 2.41
N ALA A 68 5.02 -0.08 1.12
CA ALA A 68 6.18 -0.82 0.64
C ALA A 68 7.48 -0.43 1.37
N HIS A 69 7.65 0.86 1.70
CA HIS A 69 8.82 1.34 2.43
C HIS A 69 8.89 0.79 3.87
N LEU A 70 7.74 0.45 4.47
CA LEU A 70 7.65 -0.11 5.82
C LEU A 70 7.90 -1.62 5.82
N LEU A 71 7.40 -2.34 4.81
CA LEU A 71 7.54 -3.79 4.67
C LEU A 71 8.99 -4.22 4.42
N VAL A 72 9.76 -3.42 3.68
CA VAL A 72 11.15 -3.71 3.35
C VAL A 72 12.11 -3.41 4.51
N GLY A 73 11.66 -2.70 5.56
CA GLY A 73 12.49 -2.30 6.71
C GLY A 73 13.68 -1.38 6.35
N LYS A 74 13.78 -0.97 5.08
CA LYS A 74 14.80 -0.09 4.50
C LYS A 74 14.12 0.76 3.44
N ARG A 75 14.63 1.98 3.21
CA ARG A 75 14.27 2.75 2.00
C ARG A 75 14.44 1.83 0.80
N ILE A 76 13.39 1.67 -0.02
CA ILE A 76 13.58 1.26 -1.41
C ILE A 76 14.27 2.47 -2.04
N LEU A 77 15.60 2.51 -1.92
CA LEU A 77 16.40 3.38 -2.73
C LEU A 77 16.07 2.93 -4.16
N SER A 78 15.38 3.81 -4.88
CA SER A 78 15.28 3.71 -6.34
C SER A 78 16.64 3.25 -6.83
N ILE A 79 16.65 2.13 -7.56
CA ILE A 79 17.86 1.65 -8.21
C ILE A 79 18.39 2.83 -9.03
N SER A 80 19.70 3.06 -8.88
CA SER A 80 20.49 4.18 -9.42
C SER A 80 20.11 4.64 -10.81
#